data_AF-A0A6B3H1J0-F1
#
_entry.id   AF-A0A6B3H1J0-F1
#
_cell.length_a   1.000
_cell.length_b   1.000
_cell.length_c   1.000
_cell.angle_alpha   90.00
_cell.angle_beta   90.00
_cell.angle_gamma   90.00
#
_symmetry.space_group_name_H-M   'P 1'
#
loop_
_entity.id
_entity.type
_entity.pdbx_description
1 polymer ?
#
loop_
_entity_poly.entity_id
_entity_poly.type
_entity_poly.pdbx_seq_one_letter_code
_entity_poly.pdbx_strand_id
1 'polypeptide(L)'
;TLVSDLLALDGELSEHLVRPGTLETYDTELLRDLATARLSNADLRKIPEAAEARRSLLGLTERYRAAKRSRDLLDFGDQIALSAELALTRPEVGRILREEFRVVLLDEYQDTSVAQRLLLSALFGSGTQSGAAGHTPPTG
;
A
#
# COMPACT_ATOMS: atom_id res chain seq x y z
N THR A 1 -11.26 4.78 19.53
CA THR A 1 -10.42 5.07 20.71
C THR A 1 -9.01 5.28 20.21
N LEU A 2 -8.12 5.93 20.97
CA LEU A 2 -6.74 6.19 20.51
C LEU A 2 -6.03 4.93 19.97
N VAL A 3 -6.27 3.77 20.58
CA VAL A 3 -5.72 2.49 20.12
C VAL A 3 -6.31 2.06 18.78
N SER A 4 -7.64 2.16 18.61
CA SER A 4 -8.28 1.86 17.32
C SER A 4 -7.79 2.77 16.21
N ASP A 5 -7.61 4.06 16.49
CA ASP A 5 -7.19 5.05 15.50
C ASP A 5 -5.72 4.84 15.08
N LEU A 6 -4.87 4.46 16.05
CA LEU A 6 -3.50 4.02 15.80
C LEU A 6 -3.45 2.78 14.89
N LEU A 7 -4.21 1.74 15.24
CA LEU A 7 -4.22 0.48 14.47
C LEU A 7 -4.79 0.68 13.07
N ALA A 8 -5.84 1.50 12.93
CA ALA A 8 -6.38 1.87 11.64
C ALA A 8 -5.35 2.59 10.78
N LEU A 9 -4.67 3.61 11.33
CA LEU A 9 -3.62 4.32 10.61
C LEU A 9 -2.44 3.40 10.23
N ASP A 10 -2.03 2.50 11.13
CA ASP A 10 -0.97 1.52 10.85
C ASP A 10 -1.33 0.59 9.69
N GLY A 11 -2.58 0.10 9.69
CA GLY A 11 -3.12 -0.75 8.64
C GLY A 11 -3.15 -0.04 7.29
N GLU A 12 -3.76 1.15 7.22
CA GLU A 12 -3.84 1.96 5.99
C GLU A 12 -2.45 2.24 5.40
N LEU A 13 -1.47 2.57 6.25
CA LEU A 13 -0.08 2.76 5.80
C LEU A 13 0.52 1.49 5.19
N SER A 14 0.23 0.32 5.77
CA SER A 14 0.70 -0.96 5.23
C SER A 14 -0.01 -1.33 3.92
N GLU A 15 -1.32 -1.15 3.83
CA GLU A 15 -2.11 -1.42 2.61
C GLU A 15 -1.67 -0.55 1.43
N HIS A 16 -1.19 0.66 1.71
CA HIS A 16 -0.70 1.60 0.71
C HIS A 16 0.83 1.59 0.52
N LEU A 17 1.57 0.74 1.24
CA LEU A 17 3.05 0.74 1.28
C LEU A 17 3.67 2.12 1.60
N VAL A 18 2.99 2.94 2.39
CA VAL A 18 3.45 4.28 2.78
C VAL A 18 4.20 4.20 4.10
N ARG A 19 5.40 4.79 4.15
CA ARG A 19 6.17 4.92 5.39
C ARG A 19 5.65 6.11 6.22
N PRO A 20 5.64 6.02 7.56
CA PRO A 20 5.22 7.14 8.42
C PRO A 20 5.86 8.48 8.07
N GLY A 21 7.18 8.53 7.84
CA GLY A 21 7.87 9.77 7.45
C GLY A 21 7.48 10.31 6.07
N THR A 22 7.07 9.45 5.13
CA THR A 22 6.53 9.90 3.84
C THR A 22 5.19 10.59 4.04
N LEU A 23 4.32 10.01 4.88
CA LEU A 23 3.05 10.62 5.24
C LEU A 23 3.23 11.94 6.00
N GLU A 24 4.20 12.00 6.92
CA GLU A 24 4.51 13.22 7.68
C GLU A 24 4.91 14.38 6.76
N THR A 25 5.80 14.10 5.80
CA THR A 25 6.25 15.07 4.80
C THR A 25 5.07 15.57 3.99
N TYR A 26 4.26 14.63 3.46
CA TYR A 26 3.08 14.96 2.67
C TYR A 26 2.08 15.80 3.44
N ASP A 27 1.73 15.43 4.68
CA ASP A 27 0.76 16.20 5.47
C ASP A 27 1.29 17.58 5.86
N THR A 28 2.59 17.70 6.10
CA THR A 28 3.21 18.99 6.40
C THR A 28 3.13 19.93 5.21
N GLU A 29 3.35 19.42 3.99
CA GLU A 29 3.19 20.18 2.75
C GLU A 29 1.72 20.52 2.49
N LEU A 30 0.83 19.55 2.61
CA LEU A 30 -0.62 19.73 2.46
C LEU A 30 -1.16 20.82 3.39
N LEU A 31 -0.80 20.78 4.68
CA LEU A 31 -1.24 21.79 5.65
C LEU A 31 -0.68 23.18 5.34
N ARG A 32 0.55 23.27 4.83
CA ARG A 32 1.14 24.54 4.40
C ARG A 32 0.35 25.15 3.24
N ASP A 33 -0.01 24.34 2.25
CA ASP A 33 -0.78 24.79 1.09
C ASP A 33 -2.20 25.21 1.51
N LEU A 34 -2.85 24.41 2.36
CA LEU A 34 -4.19 24.68 2.85
C LEU A 34 -4.28 25.91 3.77
N ALA A 35 -3.18 26.33 4.41
CA ALA A 35 -3.15 27.54 5.24
C ALA A 35 -3.51 28.81 4.46
N THR A 36 -3.30 28.81 3.14
CA THR A 36 -3.63 29.94 2.25
C THR A 36 -4.88 29.68 1.39
N ALA A 37 -5.42 28.47 1.43
CA ALA A 37 -6.55 28.05 0.61
C ALA A 37 -7.90 28.51 1.19
N ARG A 38 -8.85 28.85 0.31
CA ARG A 38 -10.24 29.13 0.73
C ARG A 38 -11.03 27.84 0.88
N LEU A 39 -11.22 27.39 2.13
CA LEU A 39 -12.05 26.23 2.47
C LEU A 39 -13.53 26.65 2.57
N SER A 40 -14.21 26.65 1.42
CA SER A 40 -15.54 27.26 1.25
C SER A 40 -16.68 26.48 1.92
N ASN A 41 -16.52 25.17 2.13
CA ASN A 41 -17.55 24.30 2.70
C ASN A 41 -17.01 23.46 3.87
N ALA A 42 -17.91 22.76 4.56
CA ALA A 42 -17.57 21.95 5.74
C ALA A 42 -16.67 20.75 5.39
N ASP A 43 -16.88 20.11 4.24
CA ASP A 43 -16.08 18.94 3.84
C ASP A 43 -14.63 19.31 3.54
N LEU A 44 -14.39 20.47 2.93
CA LEU A 44 -13.04 21.01 2.73
C LEU A 44 -12.34 21.35 4.05
N ARG A 45 -13.08 21.73 5.09
CA ARG A 45 -12.50 22.01 6.43
C ARG A 45 -12.09 20.75 7.18
N LYS A 46 -12.68 19.60 6.86
CA LYS A 46 -12.27 18.30 7.44
C LYS A 46 -10.90 17.83 6.96
N ILE A 47 -10.44 18.31 5.79
CA ILE A 47 -9.16 17.90 5.21
C ILE A 47 -7.97 18.26 6.12
N PRO A 48 -7.77 19.54 6.52
CA PRO A 48 -6.68 19.88 7.43
C PRO A 48 -6.85 19.22 8.81
N GLU A 49 -8.08 19.12 9.33
CA GLU A 49 -8.36 18.42 10.60
C GLU A 49 -7.90 16.95 10.56
N ALA A 50 -8.21 16.24 9.48
CA ALA A 50 -7.79 14.85 9.29
C ALA A 50 -6.28 14.73 9.11
N ALA A 51 -5.63 15.67 8.41
CA ALA A 51 -4.17 15.70 8.27
C ALA A 51 -3.47 15.94 9.62
N GLU A 52 -3.95 16.88 10.42
CA GLU A 52 -3.45 17.13 11.78
C GLU A 52 -3.64 15.91 12.69
N ALA A 53 -4.83 15.29 12.65
CA ALA A 53 -5.12 14.09 13.42
C ALA A 53 -4.16 12.95 13.06
N ARG A 54 -3.95 12.65 11.76
CA ARG A 54 -2.98 11.63 11.33
C ARG A 54 -1.57 11.96 11.79
N ARG A 55 -1.11 13.21 11.61
CA ARG A 55 0.23 13.65 12.07
C ARG A 55 0.43 13.45 13.57
N SER A 56 -0.59 13.72 14.38
CA SER A 56 -0.52 13.52 15.83
C SER A 56 -0.31 12.06 16.23
N LEU A 57 -0.76 11.11 15.39
CA LEU A 57 -0.64 9.67 15.62
C LEU A 57 0.66 9.09 15.08
N LEU A 58 1.31 9.72 14.09
CA LEU A 58 2.49 9.16 13.39
C LEU A 58 3.61 8.74 14.35
N GLY A 59 3.95 9.58 15.33
CA GLY A 59 4.99 9.24 16.30
C GLY A 59 4.61 8.03 17.17
N LEU A 60 3.33 7.78 17.42
CA LEU A 60 2.86 6.58 18.09
C LEU A 60 2.90 5.37 17.16
N THR A 61 2.53 5.52 15.89
CA THR A 61 2.63 4.50 14.85
C THR A 61 4.06 4.00 14.68
N GLU A 62 5.04 4.90 14.67
CA GLU A 62 6.45 4.53 14.58
C GLU A 62 6.91 3.70 15.78
N ARG A 63 6.56 4.12 17.00
CA ARG A 63 6.86 3.37 18.22
C ARG A 63 6.17 2.02 18.24
N TYR A 64 4.93 1.95 17.76
CA TYR A 64 4.19 0.69 17.64
C TYR A 64 4.88 -0.28 16.68
N ARG A 65 5.22 0.17 15.46
CA ARG A 65 5.97 -0.65 14.49
C ARG A 65 7.33 -1.07 15.02
N ALA A 66 8.03 -0.20 15.75
CA ALA A 66 9.31 -0.54 16.37
C ALA A 66 9.15 -1.61 17.46
N ALA A 67 8.10 -1.54 18.27
CA ALA A 67 7.79 -2.53 19.30
C ALA A 67 7.34 -3.88 18.70
N LYS A 68 6.61 -3.89 17.57
CA LYS A 68 6.33 -5.12 16.81
C LYS A 68 7.64 -5.78 16.36
N ARG A 69 8.50 -4.99 15.70
CA ARG A 69 9.80 -5.46 15.18
C ARG A 69 10.74 -5.98 16.27
N SER A 70 10.82 -5.33 17.43
CA SER A 70 11.70 -5.80 18.52
C SER A 70 11.24 -7.10 19.18
N ARG A 71 10.04 -7.57 18.85
CA ARG A 71 9.43 -8.81 19.37
C ARG A 71 9.19 -9.84 18.27
N ASP A 72 9.69 -9.60 17.06
CA ASP A 72 9.47 -10.43 15.87
C ASP A 72 7.97 -10.71 15.60
N LEU A 73 7.12 -9.71 15.86
CA LEU A 73 5.68 -9.79 15.61
C LEU A 73 5.34 -9.18 14.25
N LEU A 74 4.48 -9.88 13.51
CA LEU A 74 3.93 -9.44 12.23
C LEU A 74 2.43 -9.66 12.22
N ASP A 75 1.67 -8.66 11.80
CA ASP A 75 0.27 -8.82 11.41
C ASP A 75 0.14 -9.12 9.90
N PHE A 76 -1.10 -9.30 9.43
CA PHE A 76 -1.36 -9.63 8.03
C PHE A 76 -0.90 -8.51 7.08
N GLY A 77 -1.15 -7.25 7.45
CA GLY A 77 -0.72 -6.10 6.66
C GLY A 77 0.80 -6.03 6.54
N ASP A 78 1.52 -6.32 7.64
CA ASP A 78 2.97 -6.40 7.63
C ASP A 78 3.48 -7.50 6.69
N GLN A 79 2.86 -8.69 6.70
CA GLN A 79 3.24 -9.80 5.83
C GLN A 79 3.10 -9.43 4.34
N ILE A 80 1.99 -8.81 3.96
CA ILE A 80 1.76 -8.36 2.58
C ILE A 80 2.76 -7.26 2.21
N ALA A 81 2.97 -6.27 3.08
CA ALA A 81 3.89 -5.17 2.81
C ALA A 81 5.34 -5.63 2.64
N LEU A 82 5.81 -6.51 3.53
CA LEU A 82 7.15 -7.10 3.44
C LEU A 82 7.29 -7.99 2.20
N SER A 83 6.27 -8.77 1.86
CA SER A 83 6.27 -9.59 0.65
C SER A 83 6.36 -8.70 -0.60
N ALA A 84 5.60 -7.61 -0.64
CA ALA A 84 5.64 -6.63 -1.72
C ALA A 84 7.03 -6.00 -1.85
N GLU A 85 7.64 -5.60 -0.73
CA GLU A 85 9.00 -5.05 -0.72
C GLU A 85 10.01 -6.06 -1.27
N LEU A 86 9.95 -7.33 -0.85
CA LEU A 86 10.81 -8.38 -1.39
C LEU A 86 10.60 -8.56 -2.90
N ALA A 87 9.36 -8.66 -3.36
CA ALA A 87 9.06 -8.83 -4.78
C ALA A 87 9.54 -7.65 -5.65
N LEU A 88 9.44 -6.42 -5.13
CA LEU A 88 9.84 -5.20 -5.83
C LEU A 88 11.36 -4.99 -5.85
N THR A 89 12.07 -5.44 -4.80
CA THR A 89 13.51 -5.18 -4.65
C THR A 89 14.40 -6.34 -5.07
N ARG A 90 13.85 -7.56 -5.17
CA ARG A 90 14.59 -8.79 -5.43
C ARG A 90 13.98 -9.57 -6.61
N PRO A 91 14.45 -9.33 -7.85
CA PRO A 91 13.91 -9.98 -9.05
C PRO A 91 13.94 -11.52 -8.99
N GLU A 92 14.87 -12.10 -8.25
CA GLU A 92 14.99 -13.54 -8.03
C GLU A 92 13.75 -14.15 -7.38
N VAL A 93 13.04 -13.40 -6.53
CA VAL A 93 11.81 -13.88 -5.86
C VAL A 93 10.73 -14.15 -6.90
N GLY A 94 10.50 -13.20 -7.82
CA GLY A 94 9.56 -13.38 -8.91
C GLY A 94 9.96 -14.50 -9.87
N ARG A 95 11.27 -14.68 -10.13
CA ARG A 95 11.76 -15.79 -10.98
C ARG A 95 11.44 -17.15 -10.35
N ILE A 96 11.79 -17.35 -9.08
CA ILE A 96 11.55 -18.61 -8.35
C ILE A 96 10.05 -18.93 -8.33
N LEU A 97 9.21 -17.95 -7.98
CA LEU A 97 7.77 -18.17 -7.90
C LEU A 97 7.11 -18.44 -9.27
N ARG A 98 7.62 -17.87 -10.37
CA ARG A 98 7.13 -18.19 -11.73
C ARG A 98 7.60 -19.56 -12.25
N GLU A 99 8.74 -20.05 -11.75
CA GLU A 99 9.19 -21.42 -12.05
C GLU A 99 8.30 -22.45 -11.37
N GLU A 100 7.86 -22.16 -10.14
CA GLU A 100 6.97 -23.00 -9.35
C GLU A 100 5.50 -22.91 -9.80
N PHE A 101 4.98 -21.69 -9.95
CA PHE A 101 3.58 -21.43 -10.31
C PHE A 101 3.47 -20.94 -11.76
N ARG A 102 3.06 -21.86 -12.66
CA ARG A 102 2.88 -21.58 -14.09
C ARG A 102 1.65 -20.75 -14.42
N VAL A 103 0.60 -20.88 -13.62
CA VAL A 103 -0.67 -20.16 -13.76
C VAL A 103 -1.06 -19.66 -12.39
N VAL A 104 -1.45 -18.39 -12.31
CA VAL A 104 -1.95 -17.74 -11.09
C VAL A 104 -3.30 -17.14 -11.44
N LEU A 105 -4.31 -17.46 -10.64
CA LEU A 105 -5.64 -16.86 -10.71
C LEU A 105 -5.80 -15.95 -9.49
N LEU A 106 -6.21 -14.71 -9.73
CA LEU A 106 -6.61 -13.81 -8.67
C LEU A 106 -8.12 -13.63 -8.75
N ASP A 107 -8.81 -14.11 -7.72
CA ASP A 107 -10.22 -13.84 -7.52
C ASP A 107 -10.39 -12.52 -6.75
N GLU A 108 -11.56 -11.89 -6.88
CA GLU A 108 -11.91 -10.63 -6.21
C GLU A 108 -10.85 -9.51 -6.39
N TYR A 109 -10.36 -9.34 -7.61
CA TYR A 109 -9.33 -8.34 -7.94
C TYR A 109 -9.68 -6.92 -7.46
N GLN A 110 -10.98 -6.56 -7.49
CA GLN A 110 -11.46 -5.25 -7.06
C GLN A 110 -11.25 -4.96 -5.57
N ASP A 111 -11.14 -6.00 -4.74
CA ASP A 111 -10.98 -5.89 -3.28
C ASP A 111 -9.51 -5.96 -2.86
N THR A 112 -8.57 -5.89 -3.82
CA THR A 112 -7.13 -5.92 -3.55
C THR A 112 -6.59 -4.55 -3.18
N SER A 113 -5.72 -4.53 -2.17
CA SER A 113 -5.02 -3.30 -1.80
C SER A 113 -3.88 -2.94 -2.75
N VAL A 114 -3.35 -1.72 -2.60
CA VAL A 114 -2.20 -1.26 -3.39
C VAL A 114 -0.99 -2.19 -3.18
N ALA A 115 -0.74 -2.58 -1.93
CA ALA A 115 0.35 -3.50 -1.60
C ALA A 115 0.22 -4.85 -2.30
N GLN A 116 -0.98 -5.47 -2.25
CA GLN A 116 -1.24 -6.75 -2.92
C GLN A 116 -1.13 -6.65 -4.43
N ARG A 117 -1.69 -5.59 -5.03
CA ARG A 117 -1.61 -5.36 -6.47
C ARG A 117 -0.18 -5.18 -6.94
N LEU A 118 0.63 -4.41 -6.21
CA LEU A 118 2.06 -4.23 -6.51
C LEU A 118 2.85 -5.51 -6.35
N LEU A 119 2.60 -6.27 -5.28
CA LEU A 119 3.18 -7.59 -5.06
C LEU A 119 2.93 -8.52 -6.25
N LEU A 120 1.66 -8.71 -6.63
CA LEU A 120 1.29 -9.62 -7.72
C LEU A 120 1.84 -9.14 -9.07
N SER A 121 1.83 -7.82 -9.31
CA SER A 121 2.42 -7.24 -10.52
C SER A 121 3.93 -7.47 -10.60
N ALA A 122 4.65 -7.33 -9.49
CA ALA A 122 6.08 -7.57 -9.43
C ALA A 122 6.43 -9.07 -9.61
N LEU A 123 5.64 -9.95 -9.00
CA LEU A 123 5.85 -11.39 -9.07
C LEU A 123 5.46 -12.02 -10.40
N PHE A 124 4.39 -11.55 -11.05
CA PHE A 124 3.81 -12.24 -12.20
C PHE A 124 3.57 -11.34 -13.43
N GLY A 125 3.64 -10.01 -13.28
CA GLY A 125 3.40 -9.06 -14.38
C GLY A 125 4.49 -9.01 -15.45
N SER A 126 5.71 -9.47 -15.15
CA SER A 126 6.81 -9.54 -16.13
C SER A 126 6.83 -10.85 -16.95
N GLY A 127 5.86 -11.74 -16.70
CA GLY A 127 5.85 -13.13 -17.17
C GLY A 127 4.96 -13.43 -18.37
N THR A 128 4.21 -12.46 -18.92
CA THR A 128 3.61 -12.66 -20.24
C THR A 128 4.71 -12.56 -21.29
N GLN A 129 5.39 -13.69 -21.47
CA GLN A 129 6.04 -13.99 -22.73
C GLN A 129 5.08 -13.59 -23.85
N SER A 130 5.64 -12.94 -24.86
CA SER A 130 5.07 -12.63 -26.16
C SER A 130 4.51 -13.91 -26.82
N GLY A 131 3.40 -14.42 -26.31
CA GLY A 131 2.51 -15.35 -26.98
C GLY A 131 1.45 -14.50 -27.63
N ALA A 132 1.63 -14.20 -28.91
CA ALA A 132 0.57 -13.71 -29.77
C ALA A 132 -0.57 -14.73 -29.72
N ALA A 133 -1.53 -14.53 -28.81
CA ALA A 133 -2.86 -15.10 -28.95
C ALA A 133 -3.49 -14.34 -30.11
N GLY A 134 -3.35 -14.91 -31.31
CA GLY A 134 -4.04 -14.46 -32.50
C GLY A 134 -5.54 -14.48 -32.23
N HIS A 135 -6.11 -13.31 -31.96
CA HIS A 135 -7.53 -13.09 -32.11
C HIS A 135 -7.80 -12.94 -33.61
N THR A 136 -8.09 -14.05 -34.27
CA THR A 136 -8.75 -14.03 -35.57
C THR A 136 -10.24 -13.78 -35.33
N PRO A 137 -10.81 -12.63 -35.72
CA PRO A 137 -12.25 -12.45 -35.65
C PRO A 137 -12.93 -13.38 -36.67
N PRO A 138 -14.08 -13.98 -36.32
CA PRO A 138 -14.82 -14.82 -37.27
C PRO A 138 -15.36 -13.96 -38.40
N THR A 139 -15.04 -14.35 -39.64
CA THR A 139 -15.70 -13.86 -40.84
C THR A 139 -17.11 -14.45 -40.90
N GLY A 140 -18.11 -13.58 -40.83
CA GLY A 140 -19.50 -13.82 -41.22
C GLY A 140 -20.01 -12.61 -41.97
#